data_AF-X1B0D1-F1
#
_entry.id   AF-X1B0D1-F1
#
_cell.length_a   1.000
_cell.length_b   1.000
_cell.length_c   1.000
_cell.angle_alpha   90.00
_cell.angle_beta   90.00
_cell.angle_gamma   90.00
#
_symmetry.space_group_name_H-M   'P 1'
#
loop_
_entity.id
_entity.type
_entity.pdbx_description
1 polymer ?
#
loop_
_entity_poly.entity_id
_entity_poly.type
_entity_poly.pdbx_seq_one_letter_code
_entity_poly.pdbx_strand_id
1 'polypeptide(L)'
;MVKKEINNPAWIHEILERGPRVKGPKSRTDWDFLVYELKKMEISPGEAYRIIAEKKGNTNNRFDWKMVRFTMYVWERLKESEKMFLRPKIDTVREVVSSKRFKAYFRGYYPDLDFDHEKEVKLLNKLIAEKPQRHLFSEGNYYYEKTRKIIPQKVLDRILQIK
;
A
#
# COMPACT_ATOMS: atom_id res chain seq x y z
N MET A 1 -7.28 -22.21 -3.83
CA MET A 1 -7.89 -22.54 -5.13
C MET A 1 -6.76 -22.92 -6.07
N VAL A 2 -6.70 -24.19 -6.45
CA VAL A 2 -5.73 -24.72 -7.41
C VAL A 2 -5.98 -24.05 -8.76
N LYS A 3 -4.98 -23.39 -9.34
CA LYS A 3 -5.07 -22.88 -10.71
C LYS A 3 -5.27 -24.09 -11.61
N LYS A 4 -6.41 -24.19 -12.30
CA LYS A 4 -6.56 -25.13 -13.42
C LYS A 4 -5.46 -24.75 -14.43
N GLU A 5 -4.46 -25.62 -14.58
CA GLU A 5 -3.51 -25.52 -15.68
C GLU A 5 -4.29 -25.59 -16.99
N ILE A 6 -4.19 -24.55 -17.79
CA ILE A 6 -4.83 -24.46 -19.09
C ILE A 6 -4.00 -25.34 -20.04
N ASN A 7 -4.25 -26.65 -20.02
CA ASN A 7 -3.70 -27.62 -20.96
C ASN A 7 -4.51 -27.58 -22.27
N ASN A 8 -4.56 -26.43 -22.94
CA ASN A 8 -5.13 -26.31 -24.27
C ASN A 8 -3.97 -26.28 -25.30
N PRO A 9 -3.77 -27.35 -26.09
CA PRO A 9 -2.72 -27.41 -27.10
C PRO A 9 -2.73 -26.25 -28.11
N ALA A 10 -3.91 -25.70 -28.43
CA ALA A 10 -4.02 -24.56 -29.33
C ALA A 10 -3.44 -23.27 -28.71
N TRP A 11 -3.63 -23.07 -27.41
CA TRP A 11 -3.05 -21.95 -26.68
C TRP A 11 -1.52 -22.07 -26.55
N ILE A 12 -1.02 -23.29 -26.35
CA ILE A 12 0.42 -23.58 -26.34
C ILE A 12 1.03 -23.29 -27.73
N HIS A 13 0.37 -23.69 -28.80
CA HIS A 13 0.80 -23.39 -30.18
C HIS A 13 0.83 -21.88 -30.45
N GLU A 14 -0.18 -21.15 -30.01
CA GLU A 14 -0.24 -19.69 -30.15
C GLU A 14 0.89 -18.99 -29.38
N ILE A 15 1.23 -19.46 -28.16
CA ILE A 15 2.38 -18.95 -27.39
C ILE A 15 3.70 -19.22 -28.13
N LEU A 16 3.87 -20.40 -28.71
CA LEU A 16 5.09 -20.77 -29.44
C LEU A 16 5.24 -19.94 -30.73
N GLU A 17 4.17 -19.71 -31.49
CA GLU A 17 4.20 -18.91 -32.71
C GLU A 17 4.36 -17.40 -32.47
N ARG A 18 3.75 -16.89 -31.40
CA ARG A 18 3.76 -15.46 -31.06
C ARG A 18 4.81 -15.07 -30.05
N GLY A 19 5.54 -16.04 -29.48
CA GLY A 19 6.46 -15.87 -28.35
C GLY A 19 7.25 -14.55 -28.41
N PRO A 20 7.57 -13.95 -27.25
CA PRO A 20 7.95 -12.54 -27.14
C PRO A 20 9.01 -12.14 -28.18
N ARG A 21 8.57 -11.46 -29.25
CA ARG A 21 9.41 -11.06 -30.40
C ARG A 21 10.26 -9.83 -30.11
N VAL A 22 10.68 -9.69 -28.85
CA VAL A 22 11.49 -8.56 -28.42
C VAL A 22 12.95 -8.95 -28.63
N LYS A 23 13.66 -8.20 -29.46
CA LYS A 23 15.12 -8.33 -29.56
C LYS A 23 15.68 -7.96 -28.19
N GLY A 24 16.43 -8.87 -27.55
CA GLY A 24 16.97 -8.62 -26.21
C GLY A 24 17.89 -7.38 -26.16
N PRO A 25 18.18 -6.88 -24.94
CA PRO A 25 19.09 -5.76 -24.76
C PRO A 25 20.48 -6.09 -25.31
N LYS A 26 21.19 -5.09 -25.84
CA LYS A 26 22.54 -5.27 -26.39
C LYS A 26 23.57 -5.57 -25.30
N SER A 27 23.30 -5.18 -24.06
CA SER A 27 24.15 -5.43 -22.89
C SER A 27 23.34 -5.48 -21.59
N ARG A 28 23.96 -5.91 -20.48
CA ARG A 28 23.32 -5.95 -19.15
C ARG A 28 22.93 -4.58 -18.60
N THR A 29 23.53 -3.51 -19.10
CA THR A 29 23.32 -2.12 -18.66
C THR A 29 22.69 -1.26 -19.75
N ASP A 30 22.03 -1.89 -20.72
CA ASP A 30 21.34 -1.21 -21.82
C ASP A 30 20.03 -0.58 -21.32
N TRP A 31 20.17 0.57 -20.65
CA TRP A 31 19.04 1.33 -20.10
C TRP A 31 18.16 1.92 -21.20
N ASP A 32 18.71 2.26 -22.36
CA ASP A 32 17.95 2.81 -23.48
C ASP A 32 16.96 1.78 -24.03
N PHE A 33 17.37 0.52 -24.14
CA PHE A 33 16.46 -0.57 -24.48
C PHE A 33 15.30 -0.69 -23.47
N LEU A 34 15.59 -0.64 -22.16
CA LEU A 34 14.54 -0.68 -21.13
C LEU A 34 13.58 0.50 -21.27
N VAL A 35 14.09 1.72 -21.40
CA VAL A 35 13.27 2.93 -21.55
C VAL A 35 12.41 2.85 -22.81
N TYR A 36 12.96 2.34 -23.92
CA TYR A 36 12.23 2.14 -25.17
C TYR A 36 11.06 1.16 -24.99
N GLU A 37 11.31 -0.02 -24.42
CA GLU A 37 10.26 -1.02 -24.22
C GLU A 37 9.20 -0.55 -23.20
N LEU A 38 9.60 0.14 -22.12
CA LEU A 38 8.65 0.73 -21.18
C LEU A 38 7.72 1.74 -21.86
N LYS A 39 8.27 2.63 -22.70
CA LYS A 39 7.47 3.59 -23.49
C LYS A 39 6.51 2.89 -24.45
N LYS A 40 6.98 1.85 -25.14
CA LYS A 40 6.17 1.06 -26.09
C LYS A 40 5.01 0.33 -25.40
N MET A 41 5.19 -0.09 -24.16
CA MET A 41 4.15 -0.70 -23.32
C MET A 41 3.29 0.34 -22.58
N GLU A 42 3.55 1.64 -22.76
CA GLU A 42 2.88 2.74 -22.05
C GLU A 42 3.03 2.67 -20.53
N ILE A 43 4.12 2.07 -20.04
CA ILE A 43 4.41 1.92 -18.61
C ILE A 43 5.23 3.12 -18.14
N SER A 44 4.73 3.83 -17.13
CA SER A 44 5.46 4.94 -16.52
C SER A 44 6.66 4.45 -15.69
N PRO A 45 7.73 5.27 -15.51
CA PRO A 45 8.85 4.91 -14.64
C PRO A 45 8.41 4.56 -13.20
N GLY A 46 7.41 5.27 -12.66
CA GLY A 46 6.86 5.00 -11.33
C GLY A 46 6.15 3.65 -11.26
N GLU A 47 5.37 3.31 -12.29
CA GLU A 47 4.67 2.03 -12.36
C GLU A 47 5.66 0.87 -12.49
N ALA A 48 6.67 1.02 -13.36
CA ALA A 48 7.74 0.04 -13.50
C ALA A 48 8.45 -0.19 -12.16
N TYR A 49 8.82 0.89 -11.45
CA TYR A 49 9.43 0.79 -10.12
C TYR A 49 8.51 0.07 -9.13
N ARG A 50 7.23 0.44 -9.06
CA ARG A 50 6.24 -0.17 -8.15
C ARG A 50 6.11 -1.68 -8.38
N ILE A 51 6.02 -2.10 -9.64
CA ILE A 51 5.93 -3.52 -10.04
C ILE A 51 7.23 -4.25 -9.67
N ILE A 52 8.40 -3.69 -9.99
CA ILE A 52 9.69 -4.31 -9.68
C ILE A 52 9.89 -4.40 -8.16
N ALA A 53 9.57 -3.36 -7.40
CA ALA A 53 9.68 -3.33 -5.94
C ALA A 53 8.77 -4.39 -5.30
N GLU A 54 7.54 -4.55 -5.79
CA GLU A 54 6.63 -5.60 -5.34
C GLU A 54 7.12 -7.02 -5.68
N LYS A 55 7.81 -7.19 -6.82
CA LYS A 55 8.33 -8.49 -7.27
C LYS A 55 9.67 -8.88 -6.64
N LYS A 56 10.56 -7.90 -6.41
CA LYS A 56 11.87 -8.12 -5.78
C LYS A 56 11.78 -8.14 -4.26
N GLY A 57 10.89 -7.34 -3.67
CA GLY A 57 10.67 -7.33 -2.24
C GLY A 57 9.86 -8.56 -1.81
N ASN A 58 10.13 -9.06 -0.61
CA ASN A 58 9.17 -9.93 0.12
C ASN A 58 7.98 -9.12 0.69
N THR A 59 7.82 -7.88 0.25
CA THR A 59 6.93 -6.87 0.82
C THR A 59 5.68 -6.71 -0.04
N ASN A 60 4.52 -6.82 0.59
CA ASN A 60 3.25 -6.58 -0.05
C ASN A 60 2.93 -5.08 0.09
N ASN A 61 3.31 -4.27 -0.89
CA ASN A 61 3.15 -2.80 -0.89
C ASN A 61 1.75 -2.36 -0.45
N ARG A 62 0.71 -3.10 -0.85
CA ARG A 62 -0.68 -2.81 -0.46
C ARG A 62 -0.94 -3.07 1.02
N PHE A 63 -0.41 -4.16 1.56
CA PHE A 63 -0.50 -4.48 2.98
C PHE A 63 0.34 -3.50 3.82
N ASP A 64 1.56 -3.20 3.38
CA ASP A 64 2.45 -2.28 4.08
C ASP A 64 1.84 -0.87 4.12
N TRP A 65 1.31 -0.38 3.00
CA TRP A 65 0.59 0.89 2.97
C TRP A 65 -0.64 0.89 3.89
N LYS A 66 -1.36 -0.24 3.99
CA LYS A 66 -2.46 -0.37 4.95
C LYS A 66 -1.95 -0.23 6.40
N MET A 67 -0.86 -0.90 6.76
CA MET A 67 -0.29 -0.83 8.10
C MET A 67 0.25 0.57 8.43
N VAL A 68 0.88 1.26 7.47
CA VAL A 68 1.33 2.65 7.63
C VAL A 68 0.14 3.57 7.91
N ARG A 69 -0.96 3.45 7.14
CA ARG A 69 -2.17 4.25 7.37
C ARG A 69 -2.80 3.99 8.74
N PHE A 70 -2.89 2.73 9.15
CA PHE A 70 -3.38 2.37 10.48
C PHE A 70 -2.49 2.93 11.59
N THR A 71 -1.17 2.88 11.41
CA THR A 71 -0.22 3.43 12.38
C THR A 71 -0.41 4.93 12.56
N MET A 72 -0.55 5.68 11.47
CA MET A 72 -0.81 7.13 11.53
C MET A 72 -2.16 7.43 12.19
N TYR A 73 -3.19 6.65 11.88
CA TYR A 73 -4.50 6.77 12.52
C TYR A 73 -4.43 6.51 14.04
N VAL A 74 -3.75 5.44 14.46
CA VAL A 74 -3.54 5.12 15.89
C VAL A 74 -2.81 6.25 16.60
N TRP A 75 -1.76 6.82 16.00
CA TRP A 75 -1.03 7.94 16.59
C TRP A 75 -1.89 9.20 16.73
N GLU A 76 -2.74 9.50 15.75
CA GLU A 76 -3.63 10.66 15.85
C GLU A 76 -4.70 10.43 16.93
N ARG A 77 -5.26 9.23 17.03
CA ARG A 77 -6.20 8.86 18.12
C ARG A 77 -5.56 8.91 19.50
N LEU A 78 -4.28 8.54 19.63
CA LEU A 78 -3.54 8.70 20.88
C LEU A 78 -3.44 10.18 21.27
N LYS A 79 -3.03 11.05 20.34
CA LYS A 79 -2.93 12.50 20.57
C LYS A 79 -4.27 13.13 20.96
N GLU A 80 -5.36 12.70 20.33
CA GLU A 80 -6.72 13.12 20.72
C GLU A 80 -7.07 12.66 22.13
N SER A 81 -6.71 11.42 22.49
CA SER A 81 -7.02 10.87 23.82
C SER A 81 -6.33 11.60 24.97
N GLU A 82 -5.18 12.24 24.71
CA GLU A 82 -4.49 13.10 25.68
C GLU A 82 -5.24 14.41 25.94
N LYS A 83 -6.05 14.89 24.98
CA LYS A 83 -6.81 16.14 25.05
C LYS A 83 -8.21 15.99 25.66
N MET A 84 -8.48 14.89 26.36
CA MET A 84 -9.75 14.52 27.01
C MET A 84 -10.97 14.35 26.08
N PHE A 85 -10.86 14.58 24.77
CA PHE A 85 -11.96 14.40 23.81
C PHE A 85 -11.50 13.67 22.55
N LEU A 86 -12.23 12.59 22.22
CA LEU A 86 -12.06 11.87 20.97
C LEU A 86 -13.05 12.41 19.93
N ARG A 87 -12.52 12.99 18.85
CA ARG A 87 -13.32 13.48 17.74
C ARG A 87 -14.02 12.34 17.00
N PRO A 88 -15.03 12.62 16.15
CA PRO A 88 -15.55 11.65 15.20
C PRO A 88 -14.40 11.03 14.38
N LYS A 89 -14.43 9.70 14.18
CA LYS A 89 -13.34 8.98 13.51
C LYS A 89 -13.01 9.53 12.12
N ILE A 90 -14.03 10.00 11.39
CA ILE A 90 -13.86 10.60 10.07
C ILE A 90 -13.02 11.89 10.11
N ASP A 91 -13.13 12.69 11.17
CA ASP A 91 -12.34 13.92 11.30
C ASP A 91 -10.89 13.61 11.62
N THR A 92 -10.66 12.58 12.45
CA THR A 92 -9.31 12.04 12.65
C THR A 92 -8.72 11.53 11.33
N VAL A 93 -9.51 10.82 10.50
CA VAL A 93 -9.06 10.36 9.18
C VAL A 93 -8.70 11.53 8.27
N ARG A 94 -9.53 12.58 8.22
CA ARG A 94 -9.24 13.79 7.44
C ARG A 94 -7.93 14.43 7.89
N GLU A 95 -7.69 14.55 9.19
CA GLU A 95 -6.45 15.10 9.74
C GLU A 95 -5.22 14.28 9.30
N VAL A 96 -5.30 12.95 9.46
CA VAL A 96 -4.23 12.02 9.06
C VAL A 96 -3.90 12.16 7.58
N VAL A 97 -4.90 12.11 6.69
CA VAL A 97 -4.72 12.20 5.23
C VAL A 97 -4.21 13.58 4.80
N SER A 98 -4.54 14.63 5.54
CA SER A 98 -4.07 15.99 5.28
C SER A 98 -2.59 16.20 5.63
N SER A 99 -2.06 15.38 6.54
CA SER A 99 -0.70 15.53 7.05
C SER A 99 0.37 15.42 5.95
N LYS A 100 1.42 16.25 6.07
CA LYS A 100 2.59 16.20 5.16
C LYS A 100 3.23 14.80 5.15
N ARG A 101 3.24 14.14 6.30
CA ARG A 101 3.79 12.80 6.48
C ARG A 101 3.02 11.78 5.64
N PHE A 102 1.68 11.77 5.71
CA PHE A 102 0.86 10.87 4.91
C PHE A 102 1.15 10.99 3.41
N LYS A 103 1.14 12.24 2.91
CA LYS A 103 1.42 12.54 1.49
C LYS A 103 2.81 12.09 1.06
N ALA A 104 3.82 12.23 1.92
CA ALA A 104 5.17 11.76 1.64
C ALA A 104 5.25 10.24 1.52
N TYR A 105 4.64 9.48 2.43
CA TYR A 105 4.59 8.02 2.30
C TYR A 105 3.77 7.57 1.10
N PHE A 106 2.63 8.21 0.81
CA PHE A 106 1.82 7.88 -0.37
C PHE A 106 2.66 7.93 -1.64
N ARG A 107 3.43 9.00 -1.85
CA ARG A 107 4.33 9.15 -3.01
C ARG A 107 5.42 8.09 -3.06
N GLY A 108 5.86 7.57 -1.90
CA GLY A 108 6.83 6.49 -1.84
C GLY A 108 6.24 5.13 -2.24
N TYR A 109 5.01 4.83 -1.82
CA TYR A 109 4.33 3.57 -2.14
C TYR A 109 3.69 3.56 -3.54
N TYR A 110 3.22 4.71 -4.02
CA TYR A 110 2.53 4.89 -5.30
C TYR A 110 3.09 6.10 -6.06
N PRO A 111 4.35 6.02 -6.53
CA PRO A 111 5.01 7.13 -7.22
C PRO A 111 4.38 7.48 -8.59
N ASP A 112 3.58 6.57 -9.14
CA ASP A 112 2.84 6.68 -10.39
C ASP A 112 1.43 7.26 -10.25
N LEU A 113 0.94 7.46 -9.03
CA LEU A 113 -0.42 7.93 -8.78
C LEU A 113 -0.43 9.36 -8.26
N ASP A 114 -1.37 10.15 -8.77
CA ASP A 114 -1.69 11.45 -8.20
C ASP A 114 -2.42 11.29 -6.87
N PHE A 115 -2.06 12.15 -5.91
CA PHE A 115 -2.68 12.15 -4.60
C PHE A 115 -4.06 12.83 -4.65
N ASP A 116 -5.10 12.02 -4.48
CA ASP A 116 -6.48 12.48 -4.32
C ASP A 116 -6.88 12.38 -2.84
N HIS A 117 -7.06 13.55 -2.21
CA HIS A 117 -7.36 13.65 -0.78
C HIS A 117 -8.70 12.99 -0.41
N GLU A 118 -9.76 13.30 -1.15
CA GLU A 118 -11.10 12.79 -0.86
C GLU A 118 -11.17 11.28 -1.04
N LYS A 119 -10.48 10.76 -2.06
CA LYS A 119 -10.33 9.32 -2.27
C LYS A 119 -9.60 8.65 -1.11
N GLU A 120 -8.47 9.20 -0.67
CA GLU A 120 -7.70 8.62 0.43
C GLU A 120 -8.44 8.69 1.77
N VAL A 121 -9.21 9.76 2.03
CA VAL A 121 -10.12 9.85 3.18
C VAL A 121 -11.16 8.73 3.15
N LYS A 122 -11.83 8.54 2.00
CA LYS A 122 -12.84 7.48 1.84
C LYS A 122 -12.23 6.09 2.04
N LEU A 123 -11.05 5.85 1.45
CA LEU A 123 -10.36 4.56 1.55
C LEU A 123 -9.93 4.26 2.98
N LEU A 124 -9.31 5.21 3.68
CA LEU A 124 -8.89 5.00 5.06
C LEU A 124 -10.10 4.82 6.00
N ASN A 125 -11.13 5.65 5.86
CA ASN A 125 -12.34 5.53 6.66
C ASN A 125 -13.03 4.16 6.47
N LYS A 126 -13.06 3.65 5.24
CA LYS A 126 -13.56 2.30 4.94
C LYS A 126 -12.70 1.24 5.63
N LEU A 127 -11.38 1.31 5.48
CA LEU A 127 -10.44 0.32 6.03
C LEU A 127 -10.54 0.19 7.56
N ILE A 128 -10.66 1.31 8.29
CA ILE A 128 -10.77 1.27 9.76
C ILE A 128 -12.12 0.71 10.26
N ALA A 129 -13.16 0.75 9.42
CA ALA A 129 -14.51 0.27 9.76
C ALA A 129 -14.70 -1.23 9.46
N GLU A 130 -13.91 -1.79 8.55
CA GLU A 130 -14.03 -3.17 8.08
C GLU A 130 -13.72 -4.22 9.16
N LYS A 131 -14.67 -5.11 9.45
CA LYS A 131 -14.50 -6.24 10.40
C LYS A 131 -13.26 -7.09 10.11
N PRO A 132 -12.93 -7.45 8.85
CA PRO A 132 -11.74 -8.24 8.57
C PRO A 132 -10.43 -7.59 9.02
N GLN A 133 -10.35 -6.26 9.13
CA GLN A 133 -9.11 -5.58 9.52
C GLN A 133 -8.92 -5.52 11.04
N ARG A 134 -9.92 -5.90 11.85
CA ARG A 134 -9.89 -5.73 13.31
C ARG A 134 -8.73 -6.44 13.99
N HIS A 135 -8.35 -7.63 13.50
CA HIS A 135 -7.21 -8.38 14.02
C HIS A 135 -5.88 -7.61 13.89
N LEU A 136 -5.78 -6.65 12.97
CA LEU A 136 -4.60 -5.82 12.81
C LEU A 136 -4.50 -4.75 13.90
N PHE A 137 -5.61 -4.37 14.54
CA PHE A 137 -5.65 -3.47 15.70
C PHE A 137 -5.33 -4.20 17.01
N SER A 138 -4.23 -4.96 17.01
CA SER A 138 -3.75 -5.77 18.12
C SER A 138 -2.42 -5.26 18.69
N GLU A 139 -2.20 -5.54 19.97
CA GLU A 139 -0.92 -5.32 20.64
C GLU A 139 0.23 -6.02 19.92
N GLY A 140 1.39 -5.38 19.88
CA GLY A 140 2.56 -5.81 19.10
C GLY A 140 2.64 -5.23 17.69
N ASN A 141 1.52 -4.77 17.11
CA ASN A 141 1.53 -4.14 15.78
C ASN A 141 1.83 -2.64 15.79
N TYR A 142 1.76 -1.98 16.95
CA TYR A 142 1.94 -0.52 17.05
C TYR A 142 2.85 -0.12 18.20
N TYR A 143 3.68 0.88 17.94
CA TYR A 143 4.53 1.57 18.90
C TYR A 143 4.01 2.98 19.16
N TYR A 144 4.26 3.55 20.34
CA TYR A 144 4.08 4.99 20.55
C TYR A 144 4.97 5.77 19.59
N GLU A 145 4.46 6.88 19.04
CA GLU A 145 5.16 7.67 18.02
C GLU A 145 6.57 8.05 18.47
N LYS A 146 7.57 7.82 17.60
CA LYS A 146 9.01 8.07 17.86
C LYS A 146 9.62 7.26 19.02
N THR A 147 8.97 6.20 19.48
CA THR A 147 9.50 5.29 20.50
C THR A 147 9.53 3.85 19.99
N ARG A 148 10.15 2.96 20.77
CA ARG A 148 10.04 1.50 20.62
C ARG A 148 9.13 0.87 21.68
N LYS A 149 8.32 1.67 22.36
CA LYS A 149 7.38 1.17 23.38
C LYS A 149 6.11 0.70 22.70
N ILE A 150 5.74 -0.56 22.89
CA ILE A 150 4.51 -1.15 22.34
C ILE A 150 3.29 -0.47 22.99
N ILE A 151 2.25 -0.23 22.20
CA ILE A 151 0.97 0.26 22.70
C ILE A 151 0.17 -0.93 23.24
N PRO A 152 -0.19 -0.96 24.54
CA PRO A 152 -0.96 -2.06 25.11
C PRO A 152 -2.36 -2.18 24.50
N GLN A 153 -2.91 -3.40 24.43
CA GLN A 153 -4.26 -3.64 23.86
C GLN A 153 -5.33 -2.77 24.52
N LYS A 154 -5.30 -2.65 25.86
CA LYS A 154 -6.24 -1.81 26.63
C LYS A 154 -6.25 -0.35 26.17
N VAL A 155 -5.11 0.17 25.72
CA VAL A 155 -4.99 1.53 25.19
C VAL A 155 -5.59 1.60 23.79
N LEU A 156 -5.30 0.61 22.92
CA LEU A 156 -5.88 0.50 21.58
C LEU A 156 -7.41 0.44 21.64
N ASP A 157 -7.97 -0.43 22.47
CA ASP A 157 -9.43 -0.60 22.62
C ASP A 157 -10.10 0.72 23.02
N ARG A 158 -9.47 1.45 23.96
CA ARG A 158 -9.95 2.75 24.45
C ARG A 158 -9.99 3.80 23.34
N ILE A 159 -8.91 3.95 22.57
CA ILE A 159 -8.78 5.04 21.59
C ILE A 159 -9.49 4.72 20.26
N LEU A 160 -9.55 3.44 19.89
CA LEU A 160 -10.12 3.01 18.61
C LEU A 160 -11.63 2.80 18.71
N GLN A 161 -12.17 2.49 19.89
CA GLN A 161 -13.61 2.27 20.13
C GLN A 161 -14.20 1.33 19.06
N ILE A 162 -13.52 0.21 18.81
CA ILE A 162 -13.96 -0.81 17.86
C ILE A 162 -14.78 -1.83 18.66
N LYS A 163 -16.11 -1.80 18.47
CA LYS A 163 -17.03 -2.83 18.98
C LYS A 163 -17.06 -4.01 18.03
#